data_AF-A0A967D0P2-F1
#
_entry.id   AF-A0A967D0P2-F1
#
_cell.length_a   1.000
_cell.length_b   1.000
_cell.length_c   1.000
_cell.angle_alpha   90.00
_cell.angle_beta   90.00
_cell.angle_gamma   90.00
#
_symmetry.space_group_name_H-M   'P 1'
#
loop_
_entity.id
_entity.type
_entity.pdbx_description
1 polymer ?
#
loop_
_entity_poly.entity_id
_entity_poly.type
_entity_poly.pdbx_seq_one_letter_code
_entity_poly.pdbx_strand_id
1 'polypeptide(L)'
;GYVDIPLGFINLEWGVYEGGKRVADIRKADSQVRSAMIQAEILSDTIAFQVNECYQQFVAAARAIDRSEKPVEQTRETYRIVQARAREGDATAAEVFEAETSVTQAEQEYQNAIYDYLLALARLEYAMGADVGCHYFSPHEPTFLTSGITFPADDSPSLLPEPTAAELITPPASESTDD
;
A
#
# COMPACT_ATOMS: atom_id res chain seq x y z
N GLY A 1 12.80 58.40 -69.78
CA GLY A 1 13.63 57.43 -69.04
C GLY A 1 12.73 56.30 -68.59
N TYR A 2 13.24 55.07 -68.69
CA TYR A 2 12.71 53.77 -68.25
C TYR A 2 11.35 53.73 -67.52
N VAL A 3 10.44 52.90 -68.03
CA VAL A 3 9.24 52.46 -67.31
C VAL A 3 9.61 51.15 -66.60
N ASP A 4 9.56 51.15 -65.27
CA ASP A 4 9.64 49.92 -64.46
C ASP A 4 8.32 49.14 -64.61
N ILE A 5 8.38 47.98 -65.25
CA ILE A 5 7.29 47.00 -65.24
C ILE A 5 7.64 45.99 -64.14
N PRO A 6 6.87 45.88 -63.03
CA PRO A 6 7.12 44.85 -62.04
C PRO A 6 6.88 43.48 -62.67
N LEU A 7 7.95 42.73 -62.93
CA LEU A 7 7.89 41.37 -63.43
C LEU A 7 7.47 40.44 -62.28
N GLY A 8 6.17 40.28 -62.09
CA GLY A 8 5.60 39.19 -61.30
C GLY A 8 5.42 37.95 -62.17
N PHE A 9 5.97 36.82 -61.75
CA PHE A 9 5.73 35.51 -62.39
C PHE A 9 4.74 34.69 -61.55
N ILE A 10 3.72 34.13 -62.21
CA ILE A 10 2.79 33.18 -61.60
C ILE A 10 3.38 31.78 -61.80
N ASN A 11 3.72 31.11 -60.70
CA ASN A 11 4.17 29.72 -60.74
C ASN A 11 2.95 28.80 -60.64
N LEU A 12 2.70 28.02 -61.69
CA LEU A 12 1.59 27.07 -61.77
C LEU A 12 2.17 25.65 -61.81
N GLU A 13 2.15 24.97 -60.67
CA GLU A 13 2.64 23.60 -60.56
C GLU A 13 1.46 22.62 -60.66
N TRP A 14 1.36 21.94 -61.80
CA TRP A 14 0.38 20.87 -62.04
C TRP A 14 1.07 19.50 -62.09
N GLY A 15 0.81 18.64 -61.10
CA GLY A 15 1.31 17.27 -61.10
C GLY A 15 0.56 16.41 -62.13
N VAL A 16 0.95 16.45 -63.41
CA VAL A 16 0.27 15.72 -64.50
C VAL A 16 0.43 14.19 -64.36
N TYR A 17 1.53 13.71 -63.78
CA TYR A 17 1.73 12.28 -63.50
C TYR A 17 2.82 12.05 -62.44
N GLU A 18 2.43 11.59 -61.25
CA GLU A 18 3.35 11.32 -60.12
C GLU A 18 3.77 9.84 -60.02
N GLY A 19 3.62 9.03 -61.07
CA GLY A 19 4.12 7.65 -61.11
C GLY A 19 3.54 6.72 -60.03
N GLY A 20 2.27 6.94 -59.64
CA GLY A 20 1.60 6.15 -58.60
C GLY A 20 1.91 6.54 -57.15
N LYS A 21 2.78 7.54 -56.90
CA LYS A 21 3.09 8.03 -55.54
C LYS A 21 1.85 8.44 -54.76
N ARG A 22 0.95 9.22 -55.38
CA ARG A 22 -0.34 9.58 -54.78
C ARG A 22 -1.17 8.37 -54.33
N VAL A 23 -1.18 7.29 -55.12
CA VAL A 23 -1.90 6.05 -54.76
C VAL A 23 -1.19 5.34 -53.61
N ALA A 24 0.15 5.33 -53.59
CA ALA A 24 0.93 4.78 -52.48
C ALA A 24 0.72 5.59 -51.19
N ASP A 25 0.67 6.92 -51.26
CA ASP A 25 0.43 7.81 -50.12
C ASP A 25 -0.98 7.62 -49.55
N ILE A 26 -2.00 7.49 -50.41
CA ILE A 26 -3.37 7.14 -49.99
C ILE A 26 -3.40 5.78 -49.31
N ARG A 27 -2.77 4.75 -49.90
CA ARG A 27 -2.69 3.41 -49.30
C ARG A 27 -1.96 3.42 -47.95
N LYS A 28 -0.91 4.24 -47.83
CA LYS A 28 -0.16 4.42 -46.57
C LYS A 28 -1.03 5.08 -45.51
N ALA A 29 -1.73 6.16 -45.85
CA ALA A 29 -2.65 6.85 -44.94
C ALA A 29 -3.79 5.92 -44.49
N ASP A 30 -4.38 5.19 -45.41
CA ASP A 30 -5.42 4.20 -45.14
C ASP A 30 -4.91 3.04 -44.26
N SER A 31 -3.69 2.56 -44.48
CA SER A 31 -3.05 1.60 -43.58
C SER A 31 -2.78 2.18 -42.19
N GLN A 32 -2.39 3.45 -42.08
CA GLN A 32 -2.16 4.12 -40.80
C GLN A 32 -3.47 4.26 -40.01
N VAL A 33 -4.57 4.62 -40.67
CA VAL A 33 -5.90 4.69 -40.06
C VAL A 33 -6.32 3.32 -39.53
N ARG A 34 -6.18 2.25 -40.34
CA ARG A 34 -6.45 0.88 -39.88
C ARG A 34 -5.61 0.50 -38.67
N SER A 35 -4.30 0.77 -38.70
CA SER A 35 -3.42 0.50 -37.57
C SER A 35 -3.82 1.28 -36.32
N ALA A 36 -4.27 2.52 -36.45
CA ALA A 36 -4.75 3.33 -35.33
C ALA A 36 -6.06 2.78 -34.74
N MET A 37 -6.98 2.31 -35.59
CA MET A 37 -8.23 1.67 -35.14
C MET A 37 -7.96 0.38 -34.35
N ILE A 38 -7.08 -0.49 -34.86
CA ILE A 38 -6.70 -1.73 -34.15
C ILE A 38 -6.03 -1.40 -32.82
N GLN A 39 -5.15 -0.39 -32.78
CA GLN A 39 -4.54 0.06 -31.52
C GLN A 39 -5.57 0.57 -30.51
N ALA A 40 -6.58 1.31 -30.97
CA ALA A 40 -7.65 1.79 -30.09
C ALA A 40 -8.49 0.64 -29.52
N GLU A 41 -8.76 -0.40 -30.33
CA GLU A 41 -9.46 -1.61 -29.88
C GLU A 41 -8.64 -2.38 -28.83
N ILE A 42 -7.35 -2.64 -29.11
CA ILE A 42 -6.44 -3.28 -28.14
C ILE A 42 -6.36 -2.48 -26.82
N LEU A 43 -6.29 -1.15 -26.90
CA LEU A 43 -6.25 -0.31 -25.71
C LEU A 43 -7.55 -0.43 -24.90
N SER A 44 -8.70 -0.47 -25.57
CA SER A 44 -10.00 -0.63 -24.93
C SER A 44 -10.11 -1.98 -24.22
N ASP A 45 -9.68 -3.06 -24.87
CA ASP A 45 -9.64 -4.41 -24.27
C ASP A 45 -8.68 -4.47 -23.08
N THR A 46 -7.54 -3.79 -23.19
CA THR A 46 -6.54 -3.71 -22.11
C THR A 46 -7.13 -3.01 -20.89
N ILE A 47 -7.84 -1.90 -21.07
CA ILE A 47 -8.51 -1.19 -19.98
C ILE A 47 -9.58 -2.08 -19.34
N ALA A 48 -10.42 -2.74 -20.16
CA ALA A 48 -11.45 -3.64 -19.64
C ALA A 48 -10.85 -4.79 -18.82
N PHE A 49 -9.74 -5.38 -19.29
CA PHE A 49 -9.01 -6.41 -18.57
C PHE A 49 -8.44 -5.90 -17.24
N GLN A 50 -7.78 -4.73 -17.24
CA GLN A 50 -7.22 -4.12 -16.02
C GLN A 50 -8.29 -3.82 -14.96
N VAL A 51 -9.45 -3.32 -15.37
CA VAL A 51 -10.57 -3.06 -14.46
C VAL A 51 -11.08 -4.37 -13.85
N ASN A 52 -11.24 -5.42 -14.67
CA ASN A 52 -11.67 -6.73 -14.18
C ASN A 52 -10.65 -7.35 -13.22
N GLU A 53 -9.35 -7.21 -13.50
CA GLU A 53 -8.29 -7.64 -12.59
C GLU A 53 -8.35 -6.89 -11.25
N CYS A 54 -8.46 -5.56 -11.27
CA CYS A 54 -8.59 -4.75 -10.06
C CYS A 54 -9.82 -5.14 -9.23
N TYR A 55 -10.95 -5.41 -9.90
CA TYR A 55 -12.16 -5.87 -9.23
C TYR A 55 -11.98 -7.23 -8.56
N GLN A 56 -11.32 -8.18 -9.24
CA GLN A 56 -11.04 -9.48 -8.64
C GLN A 56 -10.11 -9.38 -7.44
N GLN A 57 -9.10 -8.51 -7.50
CA GLN A 57 -8.19 -8.24 -6.39
C GLN A 57 -8.94 -7.63 -5.19
N PHE A 58 -9.84 -6.68 -5.44
CA PHE A 58 -10.70 -6.11 -4.39
C PHE A 58 -11.54 -7.18 -3.69
N VAL A 59 -12.22 -8.05 -4.46
CA VAL A 59 -13.01 -9.15 -3.89
C VAL A 59 -12.12 -10.14 -3.13
N ALA A 60 -10.93 -10.43 -3.64
CA ALA A 60 -9.99 -11.34 -2.98
C ALA A 60 -9.48 -10.77 -1.65
N ALA A 61 -9.18 -9.48 -1.60
CA ALA A 61 -8.75 -8.75 -0.40
C ALA A 61 -9.88 -8.65 0.64
N ALA A 62 -11.11 -8.39 0.22
CA ALA A 62 -12.28 -8.41 1.12
C ALA A 62 -12.42 -9.79 1.80
N ARG A 63 -12.32 -10.87 1.02
CA ARG A 63 -12.33 -12.24 1.57
C ARG A 63 -11.09 -12.56 2.40
N ALA A 64 -9.98 -11.84 2.23
CA ALA A 64 -8.77 -12.06 3.01
C ALA A 64 -8.94 -11.59 4.45
N ILE A 65 -9.69 -10.50 4.67
CA ILE A 65 -10.08 -10.03 6.00
C ILE A 65 -10.87 -11.11 6.75
N ASP A 66 -11.88 -11.69 6.11
CA ASP A 66 -12.67 -12.78 6.72
C ASP A 66 -11.82 -14.02 7.04
N ARG A 67 -10.74 -14.25 6.28
CA ARG A 67 -9.81 -15.36 6.53
C ARG A 67 -8.84 -15.07 7.65
N SER A 68 -8.39 -13.83 7.83
CA SER A 68 -7.44 -13.45 8.87
C SER A 68 -8.09 -13.27 10.25
N GLU A 69 -9.41 -13.11 10.33
CA GLU A 69 -10.14 -13.06 11.60
C GLU A 69 -10.06 -14.38 12.39
N LYS A 70 -10.20 -15.54 11.71
CA LYS A 70 -10.20 -16.85 12.37
C LYS A 70 -8.87 -17.21 13.07
N PRO A 71 -7.69 -16.98 12.46
CA PRO A 71 -6.39 -17.14 13.13
C PRO A 71 -6.28 -16.30 14.41
N VAL A 72 -6.78 -15.06 14.43
CA VAL A 72 -6.73 -14.20 15.62
C VAL A 72 -7.49 -14.85 16.78
N GLU A 73 -8.70 -15.35 16.52
CA GLU A 73 -9.50 -16.04 17.53
C GLU A 73 -8.81 -17.33 18.02
N GLN A 74 -8.31 -18.14 17.08
CA GLN A 74 -7.64 -19.41 17.39
C GLN A 74 -6.40 -19.21 18.26
N THR A 75 -5.56 -18.23 17.92
CA THR A 75 -4.33 -17.97 18.64
C THR A 75 -4.60 -17.35 20.01
N ARG A 76 -5.66 -16.53 20.13
CA ARG A 76 -6.11 -15.99 21.42
C ARG A 76 -6.59 -17.09 22.37
N GLU A 77 -7.33 -18.08 21.89
CA GLU A 77 -7.71 -19.23 22.72
C GLU A 77 -6.50 -20.09 23.08
N THR A 78 -5.56 -20.26 22.15
CA THR A 78 -4.30 -20.97 22.43
C THR A 78 -3.52 -20.29 23.54
N TYR A 79 -3.37 -18.96 23.48
CA TYR A 79 -2.75 -18.17 24.55
C TYR A 79 -3.48 -18.35 25.89
N ARG A 80 -4.82 -18.38 25.89
CA ARG A 80 -5.62 -18.61 27.10
C ARG A 80 -5.34 -19.99 27.72
N ILE A 81 -5.24 -21.03 26.91
CA ILE A 81 -4.94 -22.40 27.35
C ILE A 81 -3.51 -22.48 27.90
N VAL A 82 -2.52 -21.91 27.19
CA VAL A 82 -1.11 -21.93 27.63
C VAL A 82 -0.93 -21.12 28.91
N GLN A 83 -1.60 -19.97 29.03
CA GLN A 83 -1.60 -19.17 30.25
C GLN A 83 -2.23 -19.93 31.44
N ALA A 84 -3.31 -20.69 31.22
CA ALA A 84 -3.91 -21.52 32.27
C ALA A 84 -2.93 -22.61 32.75
N ARG A 85 -2.28 -23.33 31.82
CA ARG A 85 -1.27 -24.35 32.14
C ARG A 85 -0.05 -23.76 32.84
N ALA A 86 0.38 -22.56 32.47
CA ALA A 86 1.50 -21.88 33.11
C ALA A 86 1.20 -21.54 34.58
N ARG A 87 -0.07 -21.21 34.90
CA ARG A 87 -0.51 -20.99 36.29
C ARG A 87 -0.54 -22.27 37.11
N GLU A 88 -0.79 -23.41 36.47
CA GLU A 88 -0.75 -24.74 37.09
C GLU A 88 0.68 -25.28 37.23
N GLY A 89 1.68 -24.61 36.64
CA GLY A 89 3.08 -25.03 36.62
C GLY A 89 3.42 -26.03 35.51
N ASP A 90 2.46 -26.35 34.65
CA ASP A 90 2.56 -27.34 33.58
C ASP A 90 3.12 -26.76 32.26
N ALA A 91 3.21 -25.43 32.14
CA ALA A 91 3.78 -24.76 30.98
C ALA A 91 4.94 -23.84 31.35
N THR A 92 5.88 -23.70 30.41
CA THR A 92 7.13 -22.95 30.61
C THR A 92 6.96 -21.48 30.21
N ALA A 93 7.74 -20.56 30.79
CA ALA A 93 7.71 -19.14 30.41
C ALA A 93 7.97 -18.90 28.90
N ALA A 94 8.78 -19.76 28.27
CA ALA A 94 9.02 -19.73 26.83
C ALA A 94 7.75 -20.00 26.00
N GLU A 95 6.92 -20.96 26.42
CA GLU A 95 5.68 -21.32 25.72
C GLU A 95 4.64 -20.20 25.81
N VAL A 96 4.57 -19.52 26.95
CA VAL A 96 3.70 -18.34 27.12
C VAL A 96 4.13 -17.22 26.16
N PHE A 97 5.44 -16.96 26.08
CA PHE A 97 5.98 -15.93 25.19
C PHE A 97 5.78 -16.26 23.71
N GLU A 98 5.94 -17.53 23.34
CA GLU A 98 5.64 -18.00 21.98
C GLU A 98 4.16 -17.83 21.63
N ALA A 99 3.26 -18.17 22.56
CA ALA A 99 1.82 -17.98 22.36
C ALA A 99 1.46 -16.48 22.22
N GLU A 100 2.04 -15.61 23.03
CA GLU A 100 1.86 -14.14 22.92
C GLU A 100 2.40 -13.59 21.60
N THR A 101 3.57 -14.04 21.18
CA THR A 101 4.14 -13.69 19.88
C THR A 101 3.24 -14.13 18.74
N SER A 102 2.65 -15.34 18.83
CA SER A 102 1.72 -15.84 17.83
C SER A 102 0.44 -14.99 17.76
N VAL A 103 -0.11 -14.54 18.90
CA VAL A 103 -1.27 -13.62 18.91
C VAL A 103 -0.91 -12.32 18.19
N THR A 104 0.25 -11.76 18.50
CA THR A 104 0.74 -10.52 17.90
C THR A 104 0.92 -10.66 16.38
N GLN A 105 1.45 -11.79 15.91
CA GLN A 105 1.59 -12.08 14.47
C GLN A 105 0.22 -12.18 13.78
N ALA A 106 -0.73 -12.90 14.36
CA ALA A 106 -2.08 -13.03 13.79
C ALA A 106 -2.80 -11.66 13.73
N GLU A 107 -2.63 -10.82 14.75
CA GLU A 107 -3.18 -9.46 14.76
C GLU A 107 -2.51 -8.58 13.68
N GLN A 108 -1.18 -8.70 13.49
CA GLN A 108 -0.49 -8.01 12.39
C GLN A 108 -1.00 -8.45 11.01
N GLU A 109 -1.20 -9.75 10.79
CA GLU A 109 -1.77 -10.28 9.54
C GLU A 109 -3.18 -9.73 9.28
N TYR A 110 -4.01 -9.63 10.32
CA TYR A 110 -5.34 -9.04 10.21
C TYR A 110 -5.28 -7.55 9.81
N GLN A 111 -4.38 -6.78 10.43
CA GLN A 111 -4.19 -5.37 10.05
C GLN A 111 -3.67 -5.22 8.61
N ASN A 112 -2.72 -6.06 8.21
CA ASN A 112 -2.22 -6.07 6.83
C ASN A 112 -3.33 -6.37 5.82
N ALA A 113 -4.23 -7.32 6.13
CA ALA A 113 -5.37 -7.63 5.26
C ALA A 113 -6.32 -6.43 5.09
N ILE A 114 -6.51 -5.61 6.13
CA ILE A 114 -7.29 -4.37 6.05
C ILE A 114 -6.59 -3.36 5.14
N TYR A 115 -5.28 -3.16 5.30
CA TYR A 115 -4.51 -2.27 4.42
C TYR A 115 -4.55 -2.71 2.96
N ASP A 116 -4.42 -4.01 2.69
CA ASP A 116 -4.49 -4.56 1.34
C ASP A 116 -5.87 -4.35 0.71
N TYR A 117 -6.95 -4.46 1.49
CA TYR A 117 -8.30 -4.13 1.05
C TYR A 117 -8.44 -2.66 0.65
N LEU A 118 -7.94 -1.74 1.48
CA LEU A 118 -7.97 -0.31 1.19
C LEU A 118 -7.18 0.03 -0.08
N LEU A 119 -6.01 -0.59 -0.25
CA LEU A 119 -5.19 -0.42 -1.44
C LEU A 119 -5.87 -0.99 -2.69
N ALA A 120 -6.51 -2.15 -2.58
CA ALA A 120 -7.26 -2.75 -3.68
C ALA A 120 -8.46 -1.90 -4.10
N LEU A 121 -9.16 -1.30 -3.13
CA LEU A 121 -10.23 -0.33 -3.40
C LEU A 121 -9.70 0.89 -4.15
N ALA A 122 -8.62 1.52 -3.68
CA ALA A 122 -8.02 2.67 -4.34
C ALA A 122 -7.55 2.36 -5.77
N ARG A 123 -7.01 1.15 -6.00
CA ARG A 123 -6.62 0.69 -7.35
C ARG A 123 -7.82 0.50 -8.27
N LEU A 124 -8.93 -0.04 -7.76
CA LEU A 124 -10.16 -0.20 -8.52
C LEU A 124 -10.75 1.18 -8.90
N GLU A 125 -10.80 2.11 -7.95
CA GLU A 125 -11.23 3.50 -8.21
C GLU A 125 -10.39 4.17 -9.30
N TYR A 126 -9.06 4.04 -9.20
CA TYR A 126 -8.13 4.54 -10.22
C TYR A 126 -8.36 3.90 -11.60
N ALA A 127 -8.53 2.58 -11.66
CA ALA A 127 -8.75 1.85 -12.91
C ALA A 127 -10.09 2.19 -13.57
N MET A 128 -11.12 2.52 -12.78
CA MET A 128 -12.41 2.97 -13.29
C MET A 128 -12.39 4.43 -13.80
N GLY A 129 -11.25 5.13 -13.68
CA GLY A 129 -11.13 6.52 -14.07
C GLY A 129 -11.94 7.46 -13.17
N ALA A 130 -12.35 6.99 -11.98
CA ALA A 130 -12.76 7.90 -10.93
C ALA A 130 -11.49 8.65 -10.52
N ASP A 131 -11.40 9.89 -10.98
CA ASP A 131 -10.30 10.79 -10.68
C ASP A 131 -9.94 10.68 -9.19
N VAL A 132 -8.68 10.35 -8.91
CA VAL A 132 -8.05 10.42 -7.57
C VAL A 132 -7.94 11.89 -7.08
N GLY A 133 -8.89 12.75 -7.47
CA GLY A 133 -8.80 14.20 -7.44
C GLY A 133 -10.11 14.98 -7.29
N CYS A 134 -11.32 14.39 -7.36
CA CYS A 134 -12.51 15.15 -7.02
C CYS A 134 -13.65 14.35 -6.36
N HIS A 135 -13.79 14.60 -5.05
CA HIS A 135 -14.89 14.23 -4.13
C HIS A 135 -14.94 12.80 -3.55
N TYR A 136 -13.96 12.45 -2.69
CA TYR A 136 -14.24 11.94 -1.32
C TYR A 136 -12.99 12.00 -0.40
N PHE A 137 -12.33 13.16 -0.32
CA PHE A 137 -11.64 13.52 0.93
C PHE A 137 -12.64 14.28 1.79
N SER A 138 -13.60 13.57 2.37
CA SER A 138 -13.86 13.87 3.77
C SER A 138 -12.85 13.01 4.53
N PRO A 139 -11.82 13.59 5.16
CA PRO A 139 -11.36 12.95 6.38
C PRO A 139 -12.64 12.90 7.21
N HIS A 140 -13.19 11.71 7.45
CA HIS A 140 -13.74 11.55 8.79
C HIS A 140 -12.51 11.82 9.63
N GLU A 141 -12.48 12.99 10.26
CA GLU A 141 -11.42 13.32 11.20
C GLU A 141 -11.16 12.03 11.98
N PRO A 142 -9.90 11.58 12.15
CA PRO A 142 -9.66 10.73 13.29
C PRO A 142 -10.21 11.53 14.46
N THR A 143 -11.32 11.08 15.06
CA THR A 143 -11.93 11.71 16.24
C THR A 143 -11.02 11.58 17.47
N PHE A 144 -9.71 11.48 17.26
CA PHE A 144 -8.66 11.69 18.23
C PHE A 144 -8.44 13.20 18.38
N LEU A 145 -9.45 13.82 18.99
CA LEU A 145 -9.29 14.80 20.05
C LEU A 145 -8.18 15.84 19.85
N THR A 146 -8.57 16.99 19.29
CA THR A 146 -8.07 18.31 19.71
C THR A 146 -8.49 18.61 21.17
N SER A 147 -8.10 17.73 22.09
CA SER A 147 -8.13 17.97 23.52
C SER A 147 -6.97 17.24 24.18
N GLY A 148 -5.80 17.90 24.18
CA GLY A 148 -4.84 17.78 25.27
C GLY A 148 -4.22 16.42 25.55
N ILE A 149 -3.73 15.69 24.54
CA ILE A 149 -2.71 14.66 24.77
C ILE A 149 -1.38 15.20 24.23
N THR A 150 -0.59 15.75 25.14
CA THR A 150 0.86 15.90 24.96
C THR A 150 1.44 14.53 24.62
N PHE A 151 2.08 14.41 23.46
CA PHE A 151 2.94 13.26 23.15
C PHE A 151 4.02 13.22 24.24
N PRO A 152 4.10 12.20 25.11
CA PRO A 152 5.25 12.08 25.98
C PRO A 152 6.47 11.90 25.08
N ALA A 153 7.54 12.58 25.47
CA ALA A 153 8.80 12.61 24.77
C ALA A 153 9.29 11.20 24.40
N ASP A 154 9.98 11.13 23.26
CA ASP A 154 11.14 10.27 23.03
C ASP A 154 11.58 9.46 24.27
N ASP A 155 11.13 8.21 24.36
CA ASP A 155 11.74 7.17 25.18
C ASP A 155 12.25 6.08 24.22
N SER A 156 13.31 6.42 23.52
CA SER A 156 14.30 5.43 23.08
C SER A 156 14.66 4.56 24.30
N PRO A 157 14.48 3.22 24.29
CA PRO A 157 14.94 2.38 25.39
C PRO A 157 16.45 2.18 25.26
N SER A 158 17.21 3.25 25.48
CA SER A 158 18.55 3.14 26.04
C SER A 158 18.37 3.04 27.54
N LEU A 159 18.61 1.85 28.11
CA LEU A 159 19.41 1.66 29.33
C LEU A 159 19.48 0.17 29.69
N LEU A 160 20.71 -0.31 29.72
CA LEU A 160 21.17 -1.50 30.44
C LEU A 160 20.65 -1.46 31.89
N PRO A 161 20.29 -2.58 32.53
CA PRO A 161 19.96 -2.56 33.95
C PRO A 161 21.24 -2.36 34.79
N GLU A 162 21.35 -1.21 35.45
CA GLU A 162 22.28 -1.01 36.58
C GLU A 162 21.73 -1.76 37.82
N PRO A 163 22.56 -2.54 38.54
CA PRO A 163 22.15 -3.22 39.76
C PRO A 163 22.43 -2.34 40.99
N THR A 164 21.41 -1.98 41.80
CA THR A 164 21.47 -1.46 43.20
C THR A 164 20.06 -0.94 43.55
N ALA A 165 19.40 -1.20 44.67
CA ALA A 165 19.64 -1.98 45.88
C ALA A 165 18.27 -2.33 46.48
N ALA A 166 18.14 -3.55 47.00
CA ALA A 166 17.09 -3.88 47.96
C ALA A 166 17.59 -3.55 49.38
N GLU A 167 16.72 -2.91 50.15
CA GLU A 167 16.89 -2.57 51.56
C GLU A 167 17.06 -3.79 52.48
N LEU A 168 17.87 -3.55 53.53
CA LEU A 168 17.75 -4.03 54.91
C LEU A 168 17.50 -5.54 55.16
N ILE A 169 18.60 -6.25 55.46
CA ILE A 169 18.65 -7.16 56.61
C ILE A 169 19.97 -6.91 57.35
N THR A 170 19.90 -6.24 58.48
CA THR A 170 20.95 -6.20 59.51
C THR A 170 20.93 -7.52 60.31
N PRO A 171 22.08 -8.16 60.54
CA PRO A 171 22.32 -8.89 61.78
C PRO A 171 23.10 -8.00 62.78
N PRO A 172 22.92 -8.20 64.10
CA PRO A 172 23.50 -7.34 65.12
C PRO A 172 25.00 -7.60 65.37
N ALA A 173 25.61 -6.58 65.97
CA ALA A 173 26.98 -6.46 66.45
C ALA A 173 27.64 -7.73 67.00
N SER A 174 28.90 -7.93 66.61
CA SER A 174 29.94 -8.47 67.49
C SER A 174 31.23 -7.69 67.25
N GLU A 175 31.44 -6.70 68.11
CA GLU A 175 32.72 -6.10 68.44
C GLU A 175 33.52 -7.11 69.28
N SER A 176 34.73 -7.47 68.87
CA SER A 176 35.79 -7.94 69.77
C SER A 176 37.16 -7.91 69.08
N THR A 177 37.98 -6.94 69.49
CA THR A 177 39.37 -7.11 69.97
C THR A 177 40.39 -7.58 68.92
N ASP A 178 41.23 -6.68 68.39
CA ASP A 178 42.60 -6.32 68.85
C ASP A 178 43.66 -7.41 68.59
N ASP A 179 44.80 -6.93 68.07
CA ASP A 179 46.17 -7.51 67.95
C ASP A 179 46.43 -8.67 66.97
#